data_AF-A0A060QFC0-F1
#
_entry.id   AF-A0A060QFC0-F1
#
_cell.length_a   1.000
_cell.length_b   1.000
_cell.length_c   1.000
_cell.angle_alpha   90.00
_cell.angle_beta   90.00
_cell.angle_gamma   90.00
#
_symmetry.space_group_name_H-M   'P 1'
#
loop_
_entity.id
_entity.type
_entity.pdbx_description
1 polymer ?
#
loop_
_entity_poly.entity_id
_entity_poly.type
_entity_poly.pdbx_seq_one_letter_code
_entity_poly.pdbx_strand_id
1 'polypeptide(L)' 'MIGIVRLWTDSFPSEAAAARAAGIKRQTLHQQRNADKPLSDKVLKAAGLRRVVTVHYEFIEDPRP' A
#
# COMPACT_ATOMS: atom_id res chain seq x y z
N MET A 1 -5.76 -2.80 9.51
CA MET A 1 -4.41 -2.27 9.16
C MET A 1 -3.48 -3.43 8.81
N ILE A 2 -2.73 -3.33 7.70
CA ILE A 2 -1.77 -4.36 7.26
C ILE A 2 -0.55 -4.34 8.20
N GLY A 3 -0.28 -5.43 8.92
CA GLY A 3 0.80 -5.50 9.93
C GLY A 3 2.19 -5.13 9.40
N ILE A 4 2.47 -5.44 8.12
CA ILE A 4 3.74 -5.09 7.45
C ILE A 4 3.99 -3.58 7.41
N VAL A 5 2.97 -2.77 7.14
CA VAL A 5 3.15 -1.31 7.02
C VAL A 5 3.38 -0.68 8.39
N ARG A 6 2.82 -1.26 9.44
CA ARG A 6 3.09 -0.86 10.81
C ARG A 6 4.54 -1.15 11.19
N LEU A 7 5.00 -2.39 10.99
CA LEU A 7 6.41 -2.77 11.23
C LEU A 7 7.40 -1.92 10.42
N TRP A 8 7.08 -1.65 9.16
CA TRP A 8 7.87 -0.75 8.32
C TRP A 8 7.92 0.66 8.90
N THR A 9 6.78 1.23 9.31
CA THR A 9 6.73 2.58 9.88
C THR A 9 7.46 2.66 11.22
N ASP A 10 7.33 1.63 12.05
CA ASP A 10 8.02 1.50 13.36
C ASP A 10 9.53 1.29 13.19
N SER A 11 10.02 0.89 12.02
CA SER A 11 11.45 0.81 11.71
C SER A 11 12.10 2.19 11.50
N PHE A 12 11.30 3.26 11.39
CA PHE A 12 11.80 4.63 11.32
C PHE A 12 11.73 5.32 12.68
N PRO A 13 12.71 6.18 13.00
CA PRO A 13 12.72 6.92 14.28
C PRO A 13 11.57 7.93 14.40
N SER A 14 10.89 8.26 13.30
CA SER A 14 9.72 9.14 13.33
C SER A 14 8.81 8.91 12.13
N GLU A 15 7.52 9.21 12.34
CA GLU A 15 6.49 9.20 11.29
C GLU A 15 6.83 10.16 10.13
N ALA A 16 7.57 11.24 10.41
CA ALA A 16 8.07 12.16 9.40
C ALA A 16 9.14 11.51 8.50
N ALA A 17 10.00 10.67 9.06
CA ALA A 17 11.00 9.93 8.30
C ALA A 17 10.35 8.85 7.41
N ALA A 18 9.38 8.11 7.95
CA ALA A 18 8.59 7.16 7.16
C ALA A 18 7.82 7.85 6.03
N ALA A 19 7.19 9.00 6.31
CA ALA A 19 6.49 9.78 5.28
C ALA A 19 7.43 10.28 4.17
N ARG A 20 8.65 10.69 4.52
CA ARG A 20 9.70 11.04 3.54
C ARG A 20 10.12 9.82 2.71
N ALA A 21 10.31 8.66 3.33
CA ALA A 21 10.66 7.43 2.62
C ALA A 21 9.56 7.00 1.63
N ALA A 22 8.30 7.23 1.95
CA ALA A 22 7.17 7.00 1.05
C ALA A 22 6.88 8.17 0.08
N GLY A 23 7.58 9.30 0.19
CA GLY A 23 7.35 10.48 -0.65
C GLY A 23 5.95 11.10 -0.47
N ILE A 24 5.41 11.07 0.75
CA ILE A 24 4.11 11.65 1.10
C ILE A 24 4.22 12.62 2.29
N LYS A 25 3.16 13.40 2.54
CA LYS A 25 3.10 14.28 3.70
C LYS A 25 2.90 13.48 4.98
N ARG A 26 3.54 13.91 6.08
CA ARG A 26 3.36 13.31 7.43
C ARG A 26 1.88 13.23 7.83
N GLN A 27 1.12 14.29 7.59
CA GLN A 27 -0.31 14.34 7.91
C GLN A 27 -1.11 13.27 7.14
N THR A 28 -0.72 13.00 5.88
CA THR A 28 -1.34 11.93 5.07
C THR A 28 -1.06 10.56 5.66
N LEU A 29 0.21 10.28 6.04
CA LEU A 29 0.57 9.01 6.69
C LEU A 29 -0.16 8.86 8.04
N HIS A 30 -0.23 9.92 8.83
CA HIS A 30 -0.93 9.95 10.11
C HIS A 30 -2.42 9.65 9.96
N GLN A 31 -3.07 10.28 8.98
CA GLN A 31 -4.48 9.99 8.68
C GLN A 31 -4.68 8.57 8.20
N GLN A 32 -3.78 8.00 7.40
CA GLN A 32 -3.90 6.60 6.96
C GLN A 32 -3.59 5.59 8.06
N ARG A 33 -2.81 6.00 9.07
CA ARG A 33 -2.51 5.16 10.23
C ARG A 33 -3.64 5.17 11.25
N ASN A 34 -4.20 6.34 11.55
CA ASN A 34 -5.16 6.51 12.64
C ASN A 34 -6.62 6.62 12.19
N ALA A 35 -6.87 7.11 10.97
CA ALA A 35 -8.18 6.97 10.36
C ALA A 35 -8.21 5.66 9.57
N ASP A 36 -9.37 5.01 9.49
CA ASP A 36 -9.62 3.80 8.72
C ASP A 36 -9.56 4.04 7.18
N LYS A 37 -8.68 4.95 6.74
CA LYS A 37 -8.45 5.26 5.34
C LYS A 37 -7.48 4.22 4.77
N PRO A 38 -7.74 3.75 3.54
CA PRO A 38 -6.83 2.83 2.87
C PRO A 38 -5.45 3.47 2.68
N LEU A 39 -4.41 2.65 2.88
CA LEU A 39 -3.03 3.02 2.64
C LEU A 39 -2.82 3.31 1.16
N SER A 40 -2.16 4.42 0.85
CA SER A 40 -1.85 4.75 -0.55
C SER A 40 -0.86 3.75 -1.15
N ASP A 41 -0.94 3.54 -2.46
CA ASP A 41 -0.01 2.71 -3.23
C ASP A 41 1.47 3.08 -2.95
N LYS A 42 1.76 4.37 -2.79
CA LYS A 42 3.09 4.86 -2.40
C LYS A 42 3.58 4.28 -1.07
N VAL A 43 2.71 4.20 -0.05
CA VAL A 43 3.05 3.66 1.27
C VAL A 43 3.22 2.15 1.20
N LEU A 44 2.34 1.47 0.47
CA LEU A 44 2.44 0.03 0.25
C LEU A 44 3.74 -0.32 -0.47
N LYS A 45 4.06 0.38 -1.56
CA LYS A 45 5.29 0.21 -2.33
C LYS A 45 6.54 0.52 -1.50
N ALA A 46 6.51 1.59 -0.70
CA ALA A 46 7.62 1.94 0.19
C ALA A 46 7.84 0.89 1.29
N ALA A 47 6.77 0.27 1.77
CA ALA A 47 6.80 -0.87 2.70
C ALA A 47 7.17 -2.21 2.03
N GLY A 48 7.54 -2.20 0.74
CA GLY A 48 7.93 -3.41 0.00
C GLY A 48 6.75 -4.28 -0.45
N LEU A 49 5.50 -3.84 -0.24
CA LEU A 49 4.32 -4.53 -0.75
C LEU A 49 4.15 -4.19 -2.24
N ARG A 50 4.44 -5.15 -3.11
CA ARG A 50 4.05 -5.07 -4.52
C ARG A 50 2.59 -5.48 -4.61
N ARG A 51 1.75 -4.61 -5.18
CA ARG A 51 0.35 -4.93 -5.49
C ARG A 51 0.34 -6.15 -6.42
N VAL A 52 -0.09 -7.31 -5.90
CA VAL A 52 -0.36 -8.48 -6.73
C VAL A 52 -1.65 -8.19 -7.48
N VAL A 53 -1.53 -7.89 -8.77
CA VAL A 53 -2.67 -7.82 -9.67
C VAL A 53 -2.96 -9.24 -10.09
N THR A 54 -3.93 -9.88 -9.46
CA THR A 54 -4.45 -11.17 -9.95
C THR A 54 -5.17 -10.88 -11.26
N VAL A 55 -4.54 -11.24 -12.38
CA VAL A 55 -5.17 -11.12 -13.70
C VAL A 55 -6.18 -12.27 -13.80
N HIS A 56 -7.47 -11.97 -13.66
CA HIS A 56 -8.51 -12.94 -13.98
C HIS A 56 -8.57 -13.06 -15.51
N TYR A 57 -8.14 -14.21 -16.03
CA TYR A 57 -8.41 -14.60 -17.40
C TYR A 57 -9.81 -15.19 -17.45
N GLU A 58 -10.76 -14.48 -18.06
CA GLU A 58 -12.00 -15.09 -18.51
C GLU A 58 -11.72 -15.72 -19.87
N PHE A 59 -11.80 -17.05 -19.93
CA PHE A 59 -11.76 -17.77 -21.19
C PHE A 59 -13.06 -17.44 -21.94
N ILE A 60 -12.93 -16.72 -23.04
CA ILE A 60 -14.02 -16.59 -24.01
C ILE A 60 -14.07 -17.94 -24.73
N GLU A 61 -15.03 -18.79 -24.36
CA GLU A 61 -15.38 -19.95 -25.19
C GLU A 61 -15.87 -19.40 -26.54
N ASP A 62 -15.02 -19.50 -27.55
CA ASP A 62 -15.34 -19.23 -28.95
C ASP A 62 -16.34 -20.30 -29.40
N PRO A 63 -17.64 -19.98 -29.60
CA PRO A 63 -18.60 -20.93 -30.11
C PRO A 63 -18.47 -20.88 -31.63
N ARG A 64 -17.44 -21.54 -32.18
CA ARG A 64 -17.37 -21.73 -33.63
C ARG A 64 -18.38 -22.81 -34.06
N PRO A 65 -19.14 -22.56 -35.14
CA PRO A 65 -20.24 -23.40 -35.61
C PRO A 65 -19.79 -24.72 -36.25
#